data_AF-A0AAY4CK45-F1
#
_entry.id   AF-A0AAY4CK45-F1
#
_cell.length_a   1.000
_cell.length_b   1.000
_cell.length_c   1.000
_cell.angle_alpha   90.00
_cell.angle_beta   90.00
_cell.angle_gamma   90.00
#
_symmetry.space_group_name_H-M   'P 1'
#
loop_
_entity.id
_entity.type
_entity.pdbx_description
1 polymer ?
#
loop_
_entity_poly.entity_id
_entity_poly.type
_entity_poly.pdbx_seq_one_letter_code
_entity_poly.pdbx_strand_id
1 'polypeptide(L)'
;MLAVPLCIGLLPLLMSCSAQPCKDAEKCHDQDVYDKTITAIPDTFKSGAKEVYFVGSLISTIPKGAFAKNPQLEKLEFLGSTTSSVEAGAFEGLNSIKVIEISGTQVDSLPVGAFEGLANLEKLILKSNRIHHLQKGLFDGLGKLRDLQLHINEITSIEEGAFDHLENLQVLHLAKNNISSVTASLFSNLKMLQVFRLYENQLRSFPDGFFDNLPNLKEIAIQGNRLTHLQPNLIPHKSKLLKFYLDSNLLTELPHEMFVGFPMLKTLTLDNNQLTKLPSVLFGETSKITELNMKNNNLTSLPPGVFQPLTKLGKLDLSRNHFETLQSNFFEGTTTLKDLNLQANSIKSLESKTFEKLSSLTTLRLSFNSLTWLPGDVFDHLINLKLLQLNNNPWHCDCNLIPFFHWMQSNGDKIKLPVTCQEPENLNGVNIMSLSESSLTCPTQPTPTTLTTAAVTTAVTTMP
;
A
#
# COMPACT_ATOMS: atom_id res chain seq x y z
N MET A 1 -23.74 23.18 -29.06
CA MET A 1 -24.32 22.30 -28.02
C MET A 1 -23.47 22.44 -26.79
N LEU A 2 -24.06 22.58 -25.59
CA LEU A 2 -23.28 22.56 -24.34
C LEU A 2 -22.68 21.17 -24.14
N ALA A 3 -21.44 21.08 -23.70
CA ALA A 3 -20.75 19.81 -23.50
C ALA A 3 -19.92 19.82 -22.20
N VAL A 4 -19.54 18.65 -21.73
CA VAL A 4 -18.71 18.42 -20.52
C VAL A 4 -17.62 17.40 -20.87
N PRO A 5 -16.40 17.52 -20.36
CA PRO A 5 -15.38 16.49 -20.50
C PRO A 5 -15.76 15.20 -19.76
N LEU A 6 -15.58 14.05 -20.42
CA LEU A 6 -15.57 12.75 -19.78
C LEU A 6 -14.29 12.01 -20.14
N CYS A 7 -13.48 11.68 -19.13
CA CYS A 7 -12.28 10.86 -19.28
C CYS A 7 -12.46 9.51 -18.60
N ILE A 8 -12.11 8.44 -19.30
CA ILE A 8 -12.06 7.07 -18.78
C ILE A 8 -10.60 6.61 -18.83
N GLY A 9 -10.07 6.18 -17.68
CA GLY A 9 -8.77 5.51 -17.63
C GLY A 9 -8.93 4.05 -18.07
N LEU A 10 -8.50 3.73 -19.28
CA LEU A 10 -8.58 2.36 -19.81
C LEU A 10 -7.32 1.54 -19.49
N LEU A 11 -6.18 2.19 -19.21
CA LEU A 11 -4.88 1.64 -18.76
C LEU A 11 -4.00 2.77 -18.17
N PRO A 12 -2.88 2.48 -17.46
CA PRO A 12 -2.01 3.48 -16.82
C PRO A 12 -1.45 4.57 -17.74
N LEU A 13 -1.41 4.32 -19.06
CA LEU A 13 -0.86 5.19 -20.10
C LEU A 13 -1.88 5.59 -21.17
N LEU A 14 -3.14 5.15 -21.04
CA LEU A 14 -4.19 5.41 -22.04
C LEU A 14 -5.38 6.06 -21.33
N MET A 15 -5.40 7.39 -21.39
CA MET A 15 -6.53 8.22 -21.00
C MET A 15 -7.36 8.48 -22.26
N SER A 16 -8.58 7.92 -22.31
CA SER A 16 -9.52 8.23 -23.39
C SER A 16 -10.47 9.30 -22.87
N CYS A 17 -10.44 10.47 -23.50
CA CYS A 17 -11.33 11.57 -23.15
C CYS A 17 -12.24 11.91 -24.33
N SER A 18 -13.49 12.26 -24.04
CA SER A 18 -14.49 12.66 -25.02
C SER A 18 -15.32 13.83 -24.50
N ALA A 19 -15.76 14.70 -25.40
CA ALA A 19 -16.76 15.71 -25.09
C ALA A 19 -18.15 15.05 -25.11
N GLN A 20 -18.91 15.15 -24.02
CA GLN A 20 -20.28 14.65 -23.93
C GLN A 20 -21.28 15.80 -23.88
N PRO A 21 -22.51 15.64 -24.43
CA PRO A 21 -23.56 16.66 -24.29
C PRO A 21 -23.85 16.95 -22.82
N CYS A 22 -23.89 18.24 -22.47
CA CYS A 22 -24.20 18.67 -21.11
C CYS A 22 -25.67 18.40 -20.79
N LYS A 23 -25.91 17.64 -19.72
CA LYS A 23 -27.24 17.25 -19.27
C LYS A 23 -28.02 18.38 -18.57
N ASP A 24 -27.31 19.41 -18.10
CA ASP A 24 -27.86 20.52 -17.31
C ASP A 24 -27.32 21.86 -17.83
N ALA A 25 -28.11 22.52 -18.68
CA ALA A 25 -27.65 23.68 -19.45
C ALA A 25 -27.24 24.87 -18.58
N GLU A 26 -27.83 25.04 -17.39
CA GLU A 26 -27.48 26.11 -16.46
C GLU A 26 -26.09 25.90 -15.84
N LYS A 27 -25.67 24.64 -15.64
CA LYS A 27 -24.34 24.31 -15.07
C LYS A 27 -23.19 24.39 -16.05
N CYS A 28 -23.47 24.43 -17.36
CA CYS A 28 -22.46 24.49 -18.41
C CYS A 28 -22.41 25.85 -19.10
N HIS A 29 -23.14 26.85 -18.58
CA HIS A 29 -23.25 28.15 -19.23
C HIS A 29 -21.89 28.86 -19.35
N ASP A 30 -21.03 28.73 -18.34
CA ASP A 30 -19.68 29.30 -18.28
C ASP A 30 -18.60 28.39 -18.86
N GLN A 31 -18.97 27.25 -19.44
CA GLN A 31 -18.05 26.29 -20.07
C GLN A 31 -18.01 26.47 -21.59
N ASP A 32 -16.80 26.32 -22.14
CA ASP A 32 -16.53 26.17 -23.56
C ASP A 32 -15.69 24.91 -23.81
N VAL A 33 -16.16 24.03 -24.70
CA VAL A 33 -15.59 22.68 -24.87
C VAL A 33 -15.28 22.44 -26.34
N TYR A 34 -14.03 22.06 -26.59
CA TYR A 34 -13.48 21.74 -27.89
C TYR A 34 -13.06 20.28 -27.93
N ASP A 35 -13.28 19.63 -29.06
CA ASP A 35 -12.99 18.21 -29.24
C ASP A 35 -11.92 17.98 -30.33
N LYS A 36 -11.86 16.73 -30.82
CA LYS A 36 -10.96 16.28 -31.90
C LYS A 36 -11.07 17.05 -33.23
N THR A 37 -12.08 17.91 -33.42
CA THR A 37 -12.18 18.73 -34.64
C THR A 37 -11.23 19.92 -34.66
N ILE A 38 -10.66 20.28 -33.51
CA ILE A 38 -9.84 21.49 -33.37
C ILE A 38 -8.35 21.17 -33.39
N THR A 39 -7.62 21.90 -34.23
CA THR A 39 -6.16 21.80 -34.40
C THR A 39 -5.39 23.01 -33.87
N ALA A 40 -6.08 24.10 -33.51
CA ALA A 40 -5.49 25.33 -33.00
C ALA A 40 -6.39 25.98 -31.95
N ILE A 41 -5.78 26.68 -30.98
CA ILE A 41 -6.51 27.39 -29.92
C ILE A 41 -7.24 28.61 -30.56
N PRO A 42 -8.56 28.75 -30.37
CA PRO A 42 -9.29 29.92 -30.85
C PRO A 42 -8.88 31.21 -30.13
N ASP A 43 -8.82 32.33 -30.86
CA ASP A 43 -8.53 33.66 -30.31
C ASP A 43 -9.56 34.17 -29.28
N THR A 44 -10.80 33.70 -29.41
CA THR A 44 -11.91 34.09 -28.54
C THR A 44 -12.82 32.90 -28.28
N PHE A 45 -13.13 32.68 -27.02
CA PHE A 45 -14.07 31.66 -26.57
C PHE A 45 -15.52 32.17 -26.55
N LYS A 46 -16.44 31.24 -26.31
CA LYS A 46 -17.85 31.53 -26.05
C LYS A 46 -18.00 32.68 -25.04
N SER A 47 -18.91 33.62 -25.34
CA SER A 47 -19.20 34.77 -24.47
C SER A 47 -19.60 34.31 -23.07
N GLY A 48 -18.97 34.91 -22.04
CA GLY A 48 -19.19 34.56 -20.64
C GLY A 48 -18.51 33.28 -20.17
N ALA A 49 -17.72 32.61 -21.03
CA ALA A 49 -16.96 31.43 -20.63
C ALA A 49 -15.85 31.80 -19.64
N LYS A 50 -15.78 31.00 -18.56
CA LYS A 50 -14.76 31.02 -17.51
C LYS A 50 -13.93 29.74 -17.48
N GLU A 51 -14.49 28.66 -18.00
CA GLU A 51 -13.84 27.36 -18.04
C GLU A 51 -13.71 26.89 -19.49
N VAL A 52 -12.50 26.50 -19.89
CA VAL A 52 -12.24 26.01 -21.26
C VAL A 52 -11.64 24.61 -21.19
N TYR A 53 -12.18 23.73 -22.04
CA TYR A 53 -11.78 22.32 -22.10
C TYR A 53 -11.41 21.94 -23.53
N PHE A 54 -10.20 21.41 -23.73
CA PHE A 54 -9.72 20.82 -24.97
C PHE A 54 -9.61 19.31 -24.79
N VAL A 55 -10.58 18.56 -25.31
CA VAL A 55 -10.80 17.15 -25.01
C VAL A 55 -10.53 16.28 -26.24
N GLY A 56 -9.43 15.55 -26.23
CA GLY A 56 -9.01 14.77 -27.40
C GLY A 56 -8.72 15.64 -28.63
N SER A 57 -8.35 16.91 -28.40
CA SER A 57 -8.07 17.86 -29.46
C SER A 57 -6.75 17.51 -30.18
N LEU A 58 -6.60 18.04 -31.40
CA LEU A 58 -5.42 17.85 -32.25
C LEU A 58 -4.43 19.03 -32.13
N ILE A 59 -4.50 19.78 -31.03
CA ILE A 59 -3.60 20.91 -30.75
C ILE A 59 -2.23 20.36 -30.34
N SER A 60 -1.21 20.55 -31.17
CA SER A 60 0.16 20.08 -30.92
C SER A 60 0.93 20.99 -29.96
N THR A 61 0.73 22.30 -30.05
CA THR A 61 1.51 23.29 -29.30
C THR A 61 0.57 24.29 -28.62
N ILE A 62 0.88 24.67 -27.39
CA ILE A 62 0.29 25.84 -26.73
C ILE A 62 1.26 27.01 -26.92
N PRO A 63 1.02 27.90 -27.90
CA PRO A 63 1.95 28.97 -28.23
C PRO A 63 1.90 30.10 -27.19
N LYS A 64 2.94 30.93 -27.18
CA LYS A 64 3.01 32.14 -26.35
C LYS A 64 1.76 33.01 -26.54
N GLY A 65 1.17 33.47 -25.44
CA GLY A 65 0.04 34.39 -25.45
C GLY A 65 -1.26 33.80 -26.02
N ALA A 66 -1.38 32.46 -26.09
CA ALA A 66 -2.55 31.77 -26.64
C ALA A 66 -3.88 32.22 -26.03
N PHE A 67 -3.86 32.73 -24.79
CA PHE A 67 -5.05 33.12 -24.04
C PHE A 67 -5.09 34.61 -23.65
N ALA A 68 -4.19 35.44 -24.19
CA ALA A 68 -4.03 36.84 -23.78
C ALA A 68 -5.30 37.69 -23.98
N LYS A 69 -6.16 37.31 -24.93
CA LYS A 69 -7.45 37.97 -25.19
C LYS A 69 -8.56 37.54 -24.23
N ASN A 70 -8.31 36.57 -23.34
CA ASN A 70 -9.35 35.95 -22.51
C ASN A 70 -8.97 35.97 -21.01
N PRO A 71 -8.72 37.15 -20.43
CA PRO A 71 -8.22 37.29 -19.05
C PRO A 71 -9.19 36.80 -17.98
N GLN A 72 -10.47 36.61 -18.33
CA GLN A 72 -11.53 36.19 -17.42
C GLN A 72 -11.51 34.68 -17.08
N LEU A 73 -10.69 33.88 -17.77
CA LEU A 73 -10.68 32.43 -17.56
C LEU A 73 -10.19 32.09 -16.14
N GLU A 74 -10.96 31.22 -15.47
CA GLU A 74 -10.66 30.69 -14.14
C GLU A 74 -10.13 29.25 -14.22
N LYS A 75 -10.42 28.54 -15.31
CA LYS A 75 -10.05 27.14 -15.50
C LYS A 75 -9.73 26.80 -16.96
N LEU A 76 -8.66 26.04 -17.17
CA LEU A 76 -8.21 25.60 -18.48
C LEU A 76 -7.74 24.14 -18.42
N GLU A 77 -8.29 23.27 -19.27
CA GLU A 77 -7.93 21.86 -19.30
C GLU A 77 -7.61 21.36 -20.73
N PHE A 78 -6.49 20.67 -20.87
CA PHE A 78 -6.09 19.90 -22.05
C PHE A 78 -6.08 18.42 -21.66
N LEU A 79 -7.06 17.65 -22.14
CA LEU A 79 -7.29 16.28 -21.71
C LEU A 79 -7.19 15.31 -22.89
N GLY A 80 -6.24 14.38 -22.84
CA GLY A 80 -6.08 13.36 -23.88
C GLY A 80 -5.78 13.95 -25.27
N SER A 81 -5.26 15.18 -25.32
CA SER A 81 -4.95 15.91 -26.56
C SER A 81 -3.57 15.52 -27.08
N THR A 82 -3.29 15.81 -28.36
CA THR A 82 -1.97 15.53 -28.98
C THR A 82 -0.88 16.54 -28.63
N THR A 83 -1.10 17.35 -27.59
CA THR A 83 -0.19 18.44 -27.20
C THR A 83 1.16 17.87 -26.78
N SER A 84 2.22 18.32 -27.45
CA SER A 84 3.59 17.89 -27.19
C SER A 84 4.50 19.03 -26.72
N SER A 85 4.09 20.29 -26.88
CA SER A 85 4.91 21.45 -26.50
C SER A 85 4.08 22.58 -25.90
N VAL A 86 4.67 23.27 -24.92
CA VAL A 86 4.15 24.48 -24.28
C VAL A 86 5.25 25.53 -24.37
N GLU A 87 4.97 26.68 -24.97
CA GLU A 87 5.94 27.76 -25.08
C GLU A 87 6.03 28.60 -23.80
N ALA A 88 7.16 29.28 -23.61
CA ALA A 88 7.28 30.26 -22.52
C ALA A 88 6.26 31.39 -22.71
N GLY A 89 5.54 31.75 -21.64
CA GLY A 89 4.43 32.71 -21.72
C GLY A 89 3.16 32.16 -22.42
N ALA A 90 3.02 30.84 -22.57
CA ALA A 90 1.81 30.22 -23.15
C ALA A 90 0.50 30.71 -22.50
N PHE A 91 0.53 30.94 -21.18
CA PHE A 91 -0.62 31.34 -20.37
C PHE A 91 -0.63 32.84 -20.00
N GLU A 92 0.15 33.67 -20.69
CA GLU A 92 0.23 35.11 -20.44
C GLU A 92 -1.15 35.79 -20.53
N GLY A 93 -1.43 36.72 -19.62
CA GLY A 93 -2.69 37.47 -19.54
C GLY A 93 -3.81 36.81 -18.73
N LEU A 94 -3.63 35.57 -18.29
CA LEU A 94 -4.62 34.83 -17.50
C LEU A 94 -4.61 35.19 -16.00
N ASN A 95 -4.96 36.43 -15.69
CA ASN A 95 -4.89 36.95 -14.32
C ASN A 95 -5.88 36.30 -13.34
N SER A 96 -7.00 35.74 -13.83
CA SER A 96 -8.03 35.10 -13.00
C SER A 96 -7.90 33.57 -12.90
N ILE A 97 -6.89 32.98 -13.54
CA ILE A 97 -6.75 31.52 -13.60
C ILE A 97 -6.47 30.93 -12.22
N LYS A 98 -7.21 29.87 -11.89
CA LYS A 98 -7.05 29.11 -10.65
C LYS A 98 -6.63 27.67 -10.91
N VAL A 99 -7.05 27.10 -12.04
CA VAL A 99 -6.78 25.70 -12.37
C VAL A 99 -6.27 25.57 -13.80
N ILE A 100 -5.11 24.92 -13.94
CA ILE A 100 -4.60 24.45 -15.23
C ILE A 100 -4.41 22.93 -15.15
N GLU A 101 -5.00 22.20 -16.09
CA GLU A 101 -4.75 20.76 -16.28
C GLU A 101 -4.23 20.51 -17.70
N ILE A 102 -3.09 19.82 -17.81
CA ILE A 102 -2.56 19.28 -19.06
C ILE A 102 -2.29 17.81 -18.78
N SER A 103 -3.22 16.93 -19.17
CA SER A 103 -3.19 15.53 -18.78
C SER A 103 -3.42 14.58 -19.94
N GLY A 104 -2.69 13.47 -19.95
CA GLY A 104 -2.81 12.48 -21.02
C GLY A 104 -2.33 13.03 -22.36
N THR A 105 -1.33 13.92 -22.33
CA THR A 105 -0.73 14.51 -23.55
C THR A 105 0.69 13.98 -23.76
N GLN A 106 1.43 14.53 -24.71
CA GLN A 106 2.80 14.13 -25.04
C GLN A 106 3.85 15.18 -24.64
N VAL A 107 3.53 16.09 -23.72
CA VAL A 107 4.47 17.10 -23.23
C VAL A 107 5.66 16.40 -22.53
N ASP A 108 6.86 16.62 -23.05
CA ASP A 108 8.10 16.00 -22.55
C ASP A 108 8.97 16.94 -21.70
N SER A 109 8.72 18.24 -21.81
CA SER A 109 9.45 19.31 -21.15
C SER A 109 8.59 20.56 -21.03
N LEU A 110 8.87 21.39 -20.03
CA LEU A 110 8.21 22.67 -19.83
C LEU A 110 9.30 23.75 -19.69
N PRO A 111 9.29 24.80 -20.51
CA PRO A 111 10.27 25.86 -20.39
C PRO A 111 10.02 26.68 -19.11
N VAL A 112 11.10 27.16 -18.49
CA VAL A 112 11.02 28.21 -17.48
C VAL A 112 10.26 29.40 -18.08
N GLY A 113 9.32 29.95 -17.32
CA GLY A 113 8.42 31.01 -17.79
C GLY A 113 7.12 30.52 -18.46
N ALA A 114 6.89 29.22 -18.61
CA ALA A 114 5.61 28.69 -19.10
C ALA A 114 4.42 29.18 -18.25
N PHE A 115 4.58 29.24 -16.93
CA PHE A 115 3.56 29.66 -15.95
C PHE A 115 3.81 31.04 -15.36
N GLU A 116 4.60 31.88 -16.03
CA GLU A 116 4.93 33.21 -15.54
C GLU A 116 3.68 34.08 -15.37
N GLY A 117 3.63 34.86 -14.29
CA GLY A 117 2.53 35.80 -14.03
C GLY A 117 1.24 35.17 -13.48
N LEU A 118 1.17 33.85 -13.30
CA LEU A 118 -0.03 33.15 -12.83
C LEU A 118 -0.19 33.17 -11.29
N ALA A 119 -0.14 34.37 -10.68
CA ALA A 119 -0.12 34.55 -9.22
C ALA A 119 -1.41 34.08 -8.50
N ASN A 120 -2.49 33.83 -9.24
CA ASN A 120 -3.76 33.31 -8.70
C ASN A 120 -3.95 31.81 -8.89
N LEU A 121 -2.99 31.10 -9.51
CA LEU A 121 -3.10 29.67 -9.74
C LEU A 121 -3.08 28.91 -8.41
N GLU A 122 -4.12 28.10 -8.18
CA GLU A 122 -4.30 27.30 -6.97
C GLU A 122 -4.01 25.82 -7.22
N LYS A 123 -4.22 25.34 -8.45
CA LYS A 123 -4.05 23.94 -8.84
C LYS A 123 -3.40 23.81 -10.21
N LEU A 124 -2.33 23.02 -10.27
CA LEU A 124 -1.61 22.71 -11.50
C LEU A 124 -1.50 21.18 -11.64
N ILE A 125 -2.08 20.65 -12.70
CA ILE A 125 -2.12 19.21 -12.97
C ILE A 125 -1.42 18.95 -14.29
N LEU A 126 -0.31 18.21 -14.22
CA LEU A 126 0.56 17.87 -15.33
C LEU A 126 0.77 16.34 -15.40
N LYS A 127 -0.23 15.56 -14.97
CA LYS A 127 -0.14 14.10 -14.84
C LYS A 127 -0.24 13.39 -16.20
N SER A 128 0.28 12.17 -16.30
CA SER A 128 0.15 11.35 -17.52
C SER A 128 0.71 12.07 -18.76
N ASN A 129 1.87 12.71 -18.63
CA ASN A 129 2.65 13.23 -19.76
C ASN A 129 4.01 12.50 -19.82
N ARG A 130 5.01 13.10 -20.46
CA ARG A 130 6.36 12.53 -20.61
C ARG A 130 7.43 13.44 -19.99
N ILE A 131 7.08 14.23 -18.99
CA ILE A 131 8.01 15.22 -18.42
C ILE A 131 9.22 14.50 -17.82
N HIS A 132 10.44 14.86 -18.26
CA HIS A 132 11.68 14.18 -17.83
C HIS A 132 12.47 14.91 -16.74
N HIS A 133 12.39 16.25 -16.72
CA HIS A 133 13.23 17.10 -15.86
C HIS A 133 12.42 18.28 -15.32
N LEU A 134 12.66 18.65 -14.06
CA LEU A 134 12.10 19.86 -13.45
C LEU A 134 13.23 20.84 -13.15
N GLN A 135 13.22 21.98 -13.85
CA GLN A 135 14.24 23.01 -13.74
C GLN A 135 13.94 23.99 -12.60
N LYS A 136 14.98 24.57 -12.02
CA LYS A 136 14.84 25.71 -11.12
C LYS A 136 14.15 26.86 -11.85
N GLY A 137 13.19 27.50 -11.19
CA GLY A 137 12.45 28.62 -11.76
C GLY A 137 11.14 28.23 -12.48
N LEU A 138 10.91 26.95 -12.74
CA LEU A 138 9.74 26.49 -13.50
C LEU A 138 8.40 26.89 -12.85
N PHE A 139 8.35 26.93 -11.51
CA PHE A 139 7.16 27.24 -10.73
C PHE A 139 7.23 28.60 -10.01
N ASP A 140 8.12 29.49 -10.47
CA ASP A 140 8.30 30.81 -9.87
C ASP A 140 7.02 31.66 -9.98
N GLY A 141 6.74 32.43 -8.92
CA GLY A 141 5.55 33.28 -8.85
C GLY A 141 4.24 32.56 -8.53
N LEU A 142 4.21 31.23 -8.46
CA LEU A 142 3.02 30.43 -8.13
C LEU A 142 2.72 30.39 -6.62
N GLY A 143 2.79 31.54 -5.94
CA GLY A 143 2.71 31.64 -4.48
C GLY A 143 1.36 31.23 -3.87
N LYS A 144 0.27 31.14 -4.66
CA LYS A 144 -1.05 30.64 -4.21
C LYS A 144 -1.28 29.17 -4.50
N LEU A 145 -0.34 28.47 -5.13
CA LEU A 145 -0.51 27.08 -5.53
C LEU A 145 -0.64 26.19 -4.28
N ARG A 146 -1.67 25.32 -4.29
CA ARG A 146 -1.99 24.41 -3.18
C ARG A 146 -1.88 22.94 -3.58
N ASP A 147 -2.10 22.62 -4.85
CA ASP A 147 -2.08 21.25 -5.37
C ASP A 147 -1.29 21.18 -6.67
N LEU A 148 -0.17 20.46 -6.62
CA LEU A 148 0.71 20.20 -7.76
C LEU A 148 0.76 18.70 -8.05
N GLN A 149 0.27 18.31 -9.22
CA GLN A 149 0.21 16.92 -9.65
C GLN A 149 1.11 16.66 -10.84
N LEU A 150 2.16 15.87 -10.64
CA LEU A 150 3.21 15.55 -11.61
C LEU A 150 3.37 14.03 -11.80
N HIS A 151 2.38 13.24 -11.37
CA HIS A 151 2.46 11.78 -11.39
C HIS A 151 2.22 11.17 -12.76
N ILE A 152 2.72 9.95 -12.96
CA ILE A 152 2.67 9.27 -14.26
C ILE A 152 3.37 10.17 -15.30
N ASN A 153 4.64 10.45 -15.04
CA ASN A 153 5.54 11.12 -15.96
C ASN A 153 6.84 10.29 -16.02
N GLU A 154 7.87 10.85 -16.63
CA GLU A 154 9.16 10.20 -16.80
C GLU A 154 10.28 10.97 -16.06
N ILE A 155 9.92 11.63 -14.94
CA ILE A 155 10.82 12.53 -14.22
C ILE A 155 11.96 11.71 -13.62
N THR A 156 13.19 12.03 -14.04
CA THR A 156 14.41 11.39 -13.55
C THR A 156 15.20 12.29 -12.60
N SER A 157 15.19 13.60 -12.85
CA SER A 157 15.88 14.59 -12.03
C SER A 157 15.03 15.83 -11.77
N ILE A 158 15.26 16.42 -10.60
CA ILE A 158 14.65 17.65 -10.13
C ILE A 158 15.82 18.54 -9.67
N GLU A 159 15.95 19.72 -10.26
CA GLU A 159 16.98 20.68 -9.86
C GLU A 159 16.71 21.23 -8.46
N GLU A 160 17.78 21.53 -7.73
CA GLU A 160 17.66 22.14 -6.40
C GLU A 160 16.99 23.51 -6.50
N GLY A 161 16.00 23.74 -5.65
CA GLY A 161 15.19 24.94 -5.62
C GLY A 161 14.04 25.00 -6.62
N ALA A 162 13.77 23.92 -7.38
CA ALA A 162 12.63 23.86 -8.30
C ALA A 162 11.27 24.15 -7.62
N PHE A 163 11.14 23.91 -6.30
CA PHE A 163 9.91 24.11 -5.54
C PHE A 163 9.96 25.28 -4.54
N ASP A 164 11.00 26.12 -4.56
CA ASP A 164 11.27 27.09 -3.47
C ASP A 164 10.13 28.10 -3.23
N HIS A 165 9.46 28.54 -4.29
CA HIS A 165 8.38 29.54 -4.20
C HIS A 165 6.99 28.97 -3.91
N LEU A 166 6.87 27.65 -3.70
CA LEU A 166 5.60 26.96 -3.47
C LEU A 166 5.24 26.87 -1.97
N GLU A 167 5.40 27.96 -1.22
CA GLU A 167 5.27 27.99 0.25
C GLU A 167 3.88 27.59 0.78
N ASN A 168 2.84 27.80 -0.03
CA ASN A 168 1.44 27.48 0.30
C ASN A 168 1.00 26.09 -0.18
N LEU A 169 1.91 25.30 -0.76
CA LEU A 169 1.59 23.99 -1.32
C LEU A 169 1.13 23.03 -0.21
N GLN A 170 0.00 22.38 -0.43
CA GLN A 170 -0.63 21.44 0.51
C GLN A 170 -0.54 20.00 0.01
N VAL A 171 -0.56 19.80 -1.31
CA VAL A 171 -0.50 18.49 -1.96
C VAL A 171 0.59 18.52 -3.02
N LEU A 172 1.53 17.59 -2.91
CA LEU A 172 2.55 17.33 -3.92
C LEU A 172 2.53 15.86 -4.31
N HIS A 173 2.30 15.60 -5.59
CA HIS A 173 2.16 14.25 -6.13
C HIS A 173 3.17 13.98 -7.25
N LEU A 174 4.23 13.25 -6.92
CA LEU A 174 5.36 12.88 -7.79
C LEU A 174 5.43 11.37 -8.07
N ALA A 175 4.44 10.60 -7.65
CA ALA A 175 4.42 9.15 -7.83
C ALA A 175 4.45 8.69 -9.28
N LYS A 176 4.84 7.43 -9.54
CA LYS A 176 4.91 6.85 -10.89
C LYS A 176 5.79 7.69 -11.81
N ASN A 177 7.01 7.94 -11.36
CA ASN A 177 8.08 8.60 -12.10
C ASN A 177 9.34 7.73 -12.01
N ASN A 178 10.48 8.22 -12.47
CA ASN A 178 11.75 7.50 -12.46
C ASN A 178 12.79 8.15 -11.53
N ILE A 179 12.34 8.77 -10.43
CA ILE A 179 13.21 9.49 -9.49
C ILE A 179 14.03 8.48 -8.69
N SER A 180 15.35 8.55 -8.81
CA SER A 180 16.29 7.64 -8.12
C SER A 180 16.98 8.26 -6.91
N SER A 181 17.00 9.59 -6.79
CA SER A 181 17.66 10.32 -5.70
C SER A 181 17.00 11.66 -5.42
N VAL A 182 17.08 12.10 -4.18
CA VAL A 182 16.61 13.40 -3.69
C VAL A 182 17.61 13.99 -2.70
N THR A 183 17.66 15.32 -2.58
CA THR A 183 18.47 16.02 -1.56
C THR A 183 17.60 16.40 -0.36
N ALA A 184 18.24 16.66 0.79
CA ALA A 184 17.53 17.03 2.03
C ALA A 184 16.82 18.40 1.92
N SER A 185 17.37 19.32 1.14
CA SER A 185 16.84 20.67 0.91
C SER A 185 15.72 20.73 -0.14
N LEU A 186 15.52 19.69 -0.95
CA LEU A 186 14.65 19.74 -2.14
C LEU A 186 13.23 20.24 -1.87
N PHE A 187 12.70 19.96 -0.67
CA PHE A 187 11.34 20.31 -0.26
C PHE A 187 11.29 21.22 0.97
N SER A 188 12.42 21.82 1.40
CA SER A 188 12.50 22.51 2.69
C SER A 188 11.60 23.73 2.85
N ASN A 189 11.17 24.33 1.74
CA ASN A 189 10.28 25.51 1.75
C ASN A 189 8.79 25.15 1.81
N LEU A 190 8.41 23.87 1.65
CA LEU A 190 7.01 23.43 1.57
C LEU A 190 6.35 23.26 2.95
N LYS A 191 6.39 24.31 3.78
CA LYS A 191 5.97 24.25 5.20
C LYS A 191 4.49 23.93 5.40
N MET A 192 3.65 24.22 4.40
CA MET A 192 2.20 23.95 4.43
C MET A 192 1.83 22.56 3.92
N LEU A 193 2.81 21.74 3.50
CA LEU A 193 2.56 20.46 2.86
C LEU A 193 1.87 19.49 3.83
N GLN A 194 0.78 18.89 3.36
CA GLN A 194 -0.04 17.95 4.14
C GLN A 194 -0.03 16.55 3.51
N VAL A 195 0.04 16.47 2.18
CA VAL A 195 0.02 15.21 1.44
C VAL A 195 1.24 15.18 0.53
N PHE A 196 2.12 14.22 0.80
CA PHE A 196 3.33 14.00 0.02
C PHE A 196 3.35 12.59 -0.54
N ARG A 197 3.33 12.48 -1.88
CA ARG A 197 3.25 11.21 -2.59
C ARG A 197 4.41 11.06 -3.55
N LEU A 198 5.26 10.07 -3.28
CA LEU A 198 6.45 9.74 -4.05
C LEU A 198 6.52 8.23 -4.37
N TYR A 199 5.40 7.53 -4.26
CA TYR A 199 5.31 6.08 -4.48
C TYR A 199 5.60 5.68 -5.94
N GLU A 200 5.96 4.41 -6.17
CA GLU A 200 6.30 3.90 -7.51
C GLU A 200 7.38 4.76 -8.21
N ASN A 201 8.50 4.99 -7.52
CA ASN A 201 9.72 5.61 -8.04
C ASN A 201 10.91 4.64 -7.85
N GLN A 202 12.15 5.12 -7.98
CA GLN A 202 13.35 4.27 -7.89
C GLN A 202 14.24 4.59 -6.67
N LEU A 203 13.68 5.22 -5.63
CA LEU A 203 14.46 5.60 -4.45
C LEU A 203 14.96 4.39 -3.67
N ARG A 204 16.23 4.43 -3.25
CA ARG A 204 16.87 3.41 -2.40
C ARG A 204 16.98 3.79 -0.94
N SER A 205 17.01 5.09 -0.66
CA SER A 205 17.05 5.67 0.68
C SER A 205 16.60 7.13 0.62
N PHE A 206 16.41 7.74 1.79
CA PHE A 206 16.27 9.19 1.94
C PHE A 206 17.53 9.76 2.61
N PRO A 207 17.95 10.98 2.26
CA PRO A 207 19.00 11.69 2.99
C PRO A 207 18.52 12.09 4.39
N ASP A 208 19.48 12.32 5.29
CA ASP A 208 19.21 12.79 6.66
C ASP A 208 18.45 14.12 6.63
N GLY A 209 17.46 14.26 7.50
CA GLY A 209 16.68 15.49 7.66
C GLY A 209 15.69 15.79 6.53
N PHE A 210 15.45 14.85 5.62
CA PHE A 210 14.58 15.05 4.45
C PHE A 210 13.14 15.54 4.79
N PHE A 211 12.60 15.15 5.96
CA PHE A 211 11.26 15.58 6.41
C PHE A 211 11.28 16.66 7.50
N ASP A 212 12.45 17.21 7.86
CA ASP A 212 12.62 18.11 9.01
C ASP A 212 11.83 19.41 8.90
N ASN A 213 11.63 19.90 7.67
CA ASN A 213 10.95 21.17 7.41
C ASN A 213 9.48 21.01 6.99
N LEU A 214 8.89 19.82 7.21
CA LEU A 214 7.53 19.49 6.78
C LEU A 214 6.59 19.21 7.97
N PRO A 215 6.29 20.22 8.83
CA PRO A 215 5.61 20.02 10.12
C PRO A 215 4.10 19.73 10.01
N ASN A 216 3.51 19.83 8.81
CA ASN A 216 2.07 19.72 8.58
C ASN A 216 1.64 18.42 7.90
N LEU A 217 2.57 17.49 7.68
CA LEU A 217 2.29 16.23 6.99
C LEU A 217 1.22 15.40 7.72
N LYS A 218 0.23 14.97 6.94
CA LYS A 218 -0.86 14.08 7.33
C LYS A 218 -0.77 12.75 6.59
N GLU A 219 -0.23 12.75 5.38
CA GLU A 219 -0.07 11.57 4.53
C GLU A 219 1.32 11.57 3.90
N ILE A 220 2.06 10.48 4.11
CA ILE A 220 3.32 10.19 3.43
C ILE A 220 3.14 8.87 2.69
N ALA A 221 3.25 8.90 1.36
CA ALA A 221 3.13 7.73 0.51
C ALA A 221 4.41 7.49 -0.30
N ILE A 222 5.17 6.48 0.09
CA ILE A 222 6.49 6.14 -0.48
C ILE A 222 6.59 4.65 -0.85
N GLN A 223 5.46 3.95 -0.92
CA GLN A 223 5.36 2.57 -1.33
C GLN A 223 5.85 2.34 -2.77
N GLY A 224 6.21 1.13 -3.15
CA GLY A 224 6.62 0.84 -4.54
C GLY A 224 7.96 1.47 -4.94
N ASN A 225 8.81 1.83 -3.98
CA ASN A 225 10.18 2.26 -4.23
C ASN A 225 11.14 1.07 -4.05
N ARG A 226 12.45 1.33 -3.95
CA ARG A 226 13.49 0.33 -3.71
C ARG A 226 14.18 0.55 -2.36
N LEU A 227 13.44 1.07 -1.37
CA LEU A 227 14.01 1.43 -0.07
C LEU A 227 14.51 0.18 0.64
N THR A 228 15.79 0.15 1.01
CA THR A 228 16.40 -0.98 1.72
C THR A 228 16.47 -0.78 3.23
N HIS A 229 16.48 0.48 3.69
CA HIS A 229 16.50 0.85 5.10
C HIS A 229 15.75 2.16 5.34
N LEU A 230 15.38 2.41 6.60
CA LEU A 230 14.82 3.68 7.08
C LEU A 230 15.67 4.21 8.22
N GLN A 231 15.77 5.53 8.33
CA GLN A 231 16.50 6.16 9.43
C GLN A 231 15.62 6.24 10.68
N PRO A 232 16.16 6.11 11.91
CA PRO A 232 15.37 6.12 13.15
C PRO A 232 14.46 7.35 13.32
N ASN A 233 14.95 8.53 12.95
CA ASN A 233 14.23 9.80 13.07
C ASN A 233 13.76 10.35 11.72
N LEU A 234 13.46 9.48 10.76
CA LEU A 234 13.02 9.90 9.42
C LEU A 234 11.82 10.87 9.47
N ILE A 235 10.89 10.69 10.42
CA ILE A 235 9.72 11.57 10.58
C ILE A 235 9.79 12.22 11.98
N PRO A 236 10.37 13.42 12.10
CA PRO A 236 10.44 14.12 13.38
C PRO A 236 9.07 14.70 13.81
N HIS A 237 8.21 15.08 12.85
CA HIS A 237 6.92 15.71 13.11
C HIS A 237 5.76 14.71 13.14
N LYS A 238 5.54 14.08 14.29
CA LYS A 238 4.64 12.92 14.43
C LYS A 238 3.17 13.27 14.74
N SER A 239 2.89 14.49 15.20
CA SER A 239 1.61 14.85 15.84
C SER A 239 0.40 14.87 14.91
N LYS A 240 0.60 15.10 13.61
CA LYS A 240 -0.47 15.25 12.60
C LYS A 240 -0.57 14.08 11.63
N LEU A 241 0.42 13.19 11.60
CA LEU A 241 0.47 12.12 10.62
C LEU A 241 -0.66 11.11 10.84
N LEU A 242 -1.46 10.89 9.79
CA LEU A 242 -2.61 9.98 9.78
C LEU A 242 -2.30 8.69 9.04
N LYS A 243 -1.49 8.79 7.98
CA LYS A 243 -1.23 7.70 7.04
C LYS A 243 0.24 7.67 6.66
N PHE A 244 0.83 6.49 6.76
CA PHE A 244 2.18 6.24 6.30
C PHE A 244 2.21 4.94 5.49
N TYR A 245 2.52 5.06 4.20
CA TYR A 245 2.57 3.92 3.29
C TYR A 245 4.03 3.57 2.98
N LEU A 246 4.45 2.37 3.39
CA LEU A 246 5.80 1.82 3.25
C LEU A 246 5.82 0.47 2.51
N ASP A 247 4.66 -0.03 2.09
CA ASP A 247 4.55 -1.31 1.41
C ASP A 247 5.34 -1.36 0.10
N SER A 248 5.53 -2.56 -0.44
CA SER A 248 6.13 -2.77 -1.76
C SER A 248 7.53 -2.13 -1.88
N ASN A 249 8.37 -2.28 -0.85
CA ASN A 249 9.76 -1.82 -0.83
C ASN A 249 10.70 -3.02 -0.58
N LEU A 250 11.97 -2.77 -0.26
CA LEU A 250 12.99 -3.80 -0.03
C LEU A 250 13.50 -3.77 1.41
N LEU A 251 12.68 -3.33 2.37
CA LEU A 251 13.10 -3.16 3.76
C LEU A 251 13.36 -4.51 4.41
N THR A 252 14.53 -4.68 5.01
CA THR A 252 14.90 -5.92 5.72
C THR A 252 14.69 -5.84 7.23
N GLU A 253 14.67 -4.63 7.77
CA GLU A 253 14.45 -4.33 9.19
C GLU A 253 13.81 -2.93 9.37
N LEU A 254 13.30 -2.68 10.58
CA LEU A 254 12.77 -1.38 10.99
C LEU A 254 13.56 -0.85 12.20
N PRO A 255 13.83 0.46 12.26
CA PRO A 255 14.42 1.08 13.44
C PRO A 255 13.59 0.89 14.71
N HIS A 256 14.28 0.86 15.85
CA HIS A 256 13.64 0.91 17.17
C HIS A 256 12.80 2.18 17.31
N GLU A 257 11.64 2.05 17.96
CA GLU A 257 10.72 3.16 18.27
C GLU A 257 10.19 3.93 17.05
N MET A 258 10.32 3.37 15.83
CA MET A 258 10.00 4.08 14.60
C MET A 258 8.57 4.64 14.57
N PHE A 259 7.60 3.93 15.16
CA PHE A 259 6.20 4.34 15.22
C PHE A 259 5.74 4.74 16.63
N VAL A 260 6.69 5.06 17.52
CA VAL A 260 6.39 5.63 18.84
C VAL A 260 6.13 7.13 18.71
N GLY A 261 5.10 7.61 19.42
CA GLY A 261 4.76 9.04 19.47
C GLY A 261 3.88 9.54 18.32
N PHE A 262 3.19 8.65 17.60
CA PHE A 262 2.24 9.00 16.52
C PHE A 262 0.78 8.91 17.00
N PRO A 263 0.23 9.93 17.68
CA PRO A 263 -1.08 9.85 18.34
C PRO A 263 -2.27 9.80 17.38
N MET A 264 -2.04 10.12 16.10
CA MET A 264 -3.08 10.23 15.08
C MET A 264 -2.94 9.18 13.97
N LEU A 265 -1.89 8.36 13.97
CA LEU A 265 -1.64 7.38 12.92
C LEU A 265 -2.74 6.32 12.90
N LYS A 266 -3.41 6.19 11.76
CA LYS A 266 -4.54 5.25 11.52
C LYS A 266 -4.19 4.18 10.51
N THR A 267 -3.38 4.54 9.51
CA THR A 267 -3.02 3.66 8.40
C THR A 267 -1.51 3.52 8.35
N LEU A 268 -1.04 2.29 8.44
CA LEU A 268 0.34 1.90 8.25
C LEU A 268 0.37 0.64 7.40
N THR A 269 1.04 0.68 6.25
CA THR A 269 1.25 -0.48 5.38
C THR A 269 2.72 -0.87 5.38
N LEU A 270 3.01 -2.14 5.62
CA LEU A 270 4.36 -2.72 5.68
C LEU A 270 4.46 -3.99 4.83
N ASP A 271 3.37 -4.36 4.13
CA ASP A 271 3.32 -5.56 3.31
C ASP A 271 4.25 -5.47 2.09
N ASN A 272 4.59 -6.62 1.53
CA ASN A 272 5.48 -6.72 0.37
C ASN A 272 6.84 -6.05 0.62
N ASN A 273 7.45 -6.33 1.76
CA ASN A 273 8.84 -5.97 2.08
C ASN A 273 9.66 -7.26 2.31
N GLN A 274 10.87 -7.13 2.84
CA GLN A 274 11.76 -8.25 3.14
C GLN A 274 12.04 -8.37 4.64
N LEU A 275 11.12 -7.91 5.49
CA LEU A 275 11.33 -7.82 6.93
C LEU A 275 11.56 -9.21 7.52
N THR A 276 12.69 -9.39 8.19
CA THR A 276 13.06 -10.68 8.81
C THR A 276 12.70 -10.75 10.29
N LYS A 277 12.61 -9.59 10.94
CA LYS A 277 12.28 -9.42 12.36
C LYS A 277 11.65 -8.05 12.61
N LEU A 278 10.98 -7.90 13.75
CA LEU A 278 10.53 -6.61 14.27
C LEU A 278 11.36 -6.24 15.52
N PRO A 279 11.61 -4.94 15.77
CA PRO A 279 12.16 -4.51 17.05
C PRO A 279 11.14 -4.72 18.18
N SER A 280 11.62 -4.99 19.40
CA SER A 280 10.76 -5.23 20.57
C SER A 280 9.90 -4.03 20.95
N VAL A 281 10.42 -2.82 20.75
CA VAL A 281 9.69 -1.57 20.91
C VAL A 281 9.57 -0.93 19.53
N LEU A 282 8.40 -1.11 18.91
CA LEU A 282 8.08 -0.59 17.58
C LEU A 282 6.97 0.48 17.62
N PHE A 283 5.94 0.23 18.43
CA PHE A 283 4.73 1.05 18.52
C PHE A 283 4.61 1.73 19.89
N GLY A 284 3.88 2.84 19.95
CA GLY A 284 3.47 3.51 21.20
C GLY A 284 1.96 3.46 21.45
N GLU A 285 1.55 3.68 22.70
CA GLU A 285 0.18 3.47 23.21
C GLU A 285 -0.90 4.36 22.56
N THR A 286 -0.50 5.48 21.95
CA THR A 286 -1.43 6.49 21.42
C THR A 286 -1.88 6.23 19.97
N SER A 287 -1.44 5.11 19.39
CA SER A 287 -1.76 4.74 18.02
C SER A 287 -3.27 4.53 17.81
N LYS A 288 -3.78 5.02 16.68
CA LYS A 288 -5.17 4.82 16.24
C LYS A 288 -5.27 3.75 15.14
N ILE A 289 -4.22 2.95 14.96
CA ILE A 289 -4.19 1.85 14.00
C ILE A 289 -5.28 0.84 14.36
N THR A 290 -6.09 0.50 13.37
CA THR A 290 -7.16 -0.50 13.48
C THR A 290 -6.89 -1.72 12.61
N GLU A 291 -6.08 -1.55 11.57
CA GLU A 291 -5.70 -2.60 10.64
C GLU A 291 -4.19 -2.50 10.41
N LEU A 292 -3.48 -3.61 10.56
CA LEU A 292 -2.06 -3.69 10.30
C LEU A 292 -1.78 -4.83 9.33
N ASN A 293 -1.19 -4.49 8.18
CA ASN A 293 -0.84 -5.44 7.14
C ASN A 293 0.69 -5.58 7.05
N MET A 294 1.17 -6.78 7.33
CA MET A 294 2.58 -7.20 7.21
C MET A 294 2.71 -8.44 6.34
N LYS A 295 1.73 -8.67 5.46
CA LYS A 295 1.72 -9.76 4.49
C LYS A 295 2.96 -9.72 3.60
N ASN A 296 3.41 -10.89 3.13
CA ASN A 296 4.48 -11.01 2.14
C ASN A 296 5.77 -10.33 2.64
N ASN A 297 6.25 -10.81 3.77
CA ASN A 297 7.53 -10.46 4.37
C ASN A 297 8.29 -11.76 4.69
N ASN A 298 9.43 -11.66 5.37
CA ASN A 298 10.26 -12.81 5.75
C ASN A 298 10.25 -13.09 7.26
N LEU A 299 9.16 -12.77 7.96
CA LEU A 299 9.08 -12.93 9.41
C LEU A 299 8.99 -14.41 9.80
N THR A 300 9.79 -14.82 10.78
CA THR A 300 9.77 -16.18 11.35
C THR A 300 9.25 -16.22 12.79
N SER A 301 9.36 -15.09 13.51
CA SER A 301 8.90 -14.92 14.88
C SER A 301 8.54 -13.46 15.14
N LEU A 302 7.87 -13.21 16.27
CA LEU A 302 7.53 -11.86 16.74
C LEU A 302 8.12 -11.64 18.12
N PRO A 303 8.58 -10.43 18.45
CA PRO A 303 8.87 -10.09 19.84
C PRO A 303 7.60 -10.21 20.69
N PRO A 304 7.70 -10.71 21.95
CA PRO A 304 6.57 -10.79 22.86
C PRO A 304 5.89 -9.42 23.03
N GLY A 305 4.56 -9.37 22.92
CA GLY A 305 3.78 -8.16 23.15
C GLY A 305 4.05 -6.99 22.19
N VAL A 306 4.70 -7.20 21.04
CA VAL A 306 5.03 -6.10 20.10
C VAL A 306 3.81 -5.27 19.66
N PHE A 307 2.62 -5.86 19.69
CA PHE A 307 1.35 -5.20 19.35
C PHE A 307 0.54 -4.74 20.56
N GLN A 308 1.01 -4.97 21.79
CA GLN A 308 0.33 -4.55 23.02
C GLN A 308 -0.04 -3.04 23.03
N PRO A 309 0.79 -2.11 22.51
CA PRO A 309 0.42 -0.70 22.48
C PRO A 309 -0.74 -0.38 21.52
N LEU A 310 -1.05 -1.25 20.56
CA LEU A 310 -2.08 -1.05 19.55
C LEU A 310 -3.47 -1.46 20.06
N THR A 311 -3.95 -0.77 21.10
CA THR A 311 -5.20 -1.11 21.81
C THR A 311 -6.46 -1.13 20.94
N LYS A 312 -6.42 -0.53 19.73
CA LYS A 312 -7.54 -0.48 18.78
C LYS A 312 -7.39 -1.45 17.60
N LEU A 313 -6.35 -2.28 17.57
CA LEU A 313 -6.07 -3.19 16.46
C LEU A 313 -7.17 -4.25 16.34
N GLY A 314 -7.97 -4.15 15.29
CA GLY A 314 -9.05 -5.07 14.96
C GLY A 314 -8.68 -6.10 13.90
N LYS A 315 -7.72 -5.80 13.02
CA LYS A 315 -7.26 -6.72 11.97
C LYS A 315 -5.74 -6.77 11.87
N LEU A 316 -5.21 -7.98 11.77
CA LEU A 316 -3.79 -8.24 11.61
C LEU A 316 -3.57 -9.27 10.50
N ASP A 317 -2.85 -8.87 9.46
CA ASP A 317 -2.44 -9.76 8.38
C ASP A 317 -0.94 -10.06 8.45
N LEU A 318 -0.63 -11.31 8.77
CA LEU A 318 0.71 -11.91 8.83
C LEU A 318 0.88 -13.00 7.76
N SER A 319 0.01 -13.03 6.75
CA SER A 319 0.04 -14.06 5.72
C SER A 319 1.26 -13.97 4.82
N ARG A 320 1.67 -15.08 4.21
CA ARG A 320 2.85 -15.11 3.32
C ARG A 320 4.11 -14.63 4.06
N ASN A 321 4.35 -15.19 5.23
CA ASN A 321 5.60 -15.07 5.98
C ASN A 321 6.18 -16.48 6.16
N HIS A 322 7.16 -16.65 7.05
CA HIS A 322 7.84 -17.92 7.30
C HIS A 322 7.64 -18.39 8.75
N PHE A 323 6.47 -18.14 9.35
CA PHE A 323 6.17 -18.64 10.69
C PHE A 323 6.08 -20.18 10.68
N GLU A 324 6.91 -20.86 11.48
CA GLU A 324 6.85 -22.31 11.68
C GLU A 324 6.09 -22.70 12.96
N THR A 325 6.15 -21.84 13.97
CA THR A 325 5.48 -22.00 15.27
C THR A 325 4.89 -20.67 15.70
N LEU A 326 3.90 -20.72 16.59
CA LEU A 326 3.26 -19.54 17.17
C LEU A 326 3.21 -19.65 18.69
N GLN A 327 3.65 -18.60 19.37
CA GLN A 327 3.63 -18.51 20.82
C GLN A 327 2.53 -17.55 21.28
N SER A 328 1.91 -17.85 22.42
CA SER A 328 0.79 -17.07 22.96
C SER A 328 1.17 -15.63 23.32
N ASN A 329 2.43 -15.41 23.72
CA ASN A 329 2.98 -14.10 24.06
C ASN A 329 3.15 -13.16 22.85
N PHE A 330 3.12 -13.66 21.61
CA PHE A 330 3.13 -12.81 20.41
C PHE A 330 1.89 -11.91 20.34
N PHE A 331 0.78 -12.39 20.90
CA PHE A 331 -0.53 -11.75 20.89
C PHE A 331 -0.90 -11.12 22.25
N GLU A 332 0.10 -10.89 23.10
CA GLU A 332 -0.13 -10.23 24.38
C GLU A 332 -0.65 -8.79 24.15
N GLY A 333 -1.73 -8.44 24.88
CA GLY A 333 -2.38 -7.14 24.77
C GLY A 333 -3.31 -6.96 23.55
N THR A 334 -3.39 -7.90 22.61
CA THR A 334 -4.25 -7.77 21.41
C THR A 334 -5.67 -8.28 21.62
N THR A 335 -6.30 -7.93 22.74
CA THR A 335 -7.64 -8.42 23.11
C THR A 335 -8.77 -7.87 22.24
N THR A 336 -8.51 -6.80 21.47
CA THR A 336 -9.47 -6.19 20.54
C THR A 336 -9.42 -6.77 19.12
N LEU A 337 -8.47 -7.69 18.86
CA LEU A 337 -8.28 -8.28 17.55
C LEU A 337 -9.47 -9.18 17.16
N LYS A 338 -10.03 -8.93 15.97
CA LYS A 338 -11.22 -9.62 15.44
C LYS A 338 -10.91 -10.48 14.21
N ASP A 339 -9.90 -10.11 13.44
CA ASP A 339 -9.48 -10.80 12.22
C ASP A 339 -7.96 -11.02 12.27
N LEU A 340 -7.56 -12.29 12.24
CA LEU A 340 -6.16 -12.71 12.17
C LEU A 340 -5.95 -13.58 10.94
N ASN A 341 -5.05 -13.14 10.06
CA ASN A 341 -4.67 -13.86 8.87
C ASN A 341 -3.24 -14.40 8.99
N LEU A 342 -3.11 -15.73 9.01
CA LEU A 342 -1.85 -16.48 9.09
C LEU A 342 -1.70 -17.44 7.90
N GLN A 343 -2.49 -17.27 6.83
CA GLN A 343 -2.43 -18.14 5.66
C GLN A 343 -1.05 -18.09 4.99
N ALA A 344 -0.70 -19.15 4.26
CA ALA A 344 0.54 -19.21 3.48
C ALA A 344 1.78 -18.95 4.34
N ASN A 345 1.85 -19.58 5.51
CA ASN A 345 3.05 -19.67 6.33
C ASN A 345 3.53 -21.13 6.32
N SER A 346 4.44 -21.49 7.23
CA SER A 346 4.99 -22.84 7.34
C SER A 346 4.62 -23.48 8.69
N ILE A 347 3.47 -23.12 9.27
CA ILE A 347 3.10 -23.51 10.63
C ILE A 347 2.89 -25.03 10.67
N LYS A 348 3.66 -25.73 11.52
CA LYS A 348 3.64 -27.19 11.63
C LYS A 348 2.73 -27.69 12.76
N SER A 349 2.64 -26.92 13.84
CA SER A 349 1.83 -27.26 15.01
C SER A 349 1.32 -26.01 15.71
N LEU A 350 0.24 -26.17 16.46
CA LEU A 350 -0.33 -25.15 17.34
C LEU A 350 -0.60 -25.81 18.69
N GLU A 351 -0.22 -25.13 19.77
CA GLU A 351 -0.44 -25.60 21.14
C GLU A 351 -1.78 -25.07 21.66
N SER A 352 -2.36 -25.75 22.66
CA SER A 352 -3.66 -25.40 23.25
C SER A 352 -3.79 -23.94 23.69
N LYS A 353 -2.67 -23.32 24.09
CA LYS A 353 -2.62 -21.95 24.58
C LYS A 353 -2.23 -20.91 23.53
N THR A 354 -1.93 -21.30 22.28
CA THR A 354 -1.42 -20.39 21.25
C THR A 354 -2.31 -19.16 21.06
N PHE A 355 -3.63 -19.30 21.18
CA PHE A 355 -4.58 -18.19 20.99
C PHE A 355 -5.29 -17.74 22.28
N GLU A 356 -4.77 -18.09 23.46
CA GLU A 356 -5.40 -17.79 24.76
C GLU A 356 -5.71 -16.29 24.95
N LYS A 357 -4.91 -15.41 24.35
CA LYS A 357 -5.05 -13.94 24.49
C LYS A 357 -6.05 -13.30 23.51
N LEU A 358 -6.61 -14.07 22.57
CA LEU A 358 -7.41 -13.57 21.45
C LEU A 358 -8.94 -13.76 21.63
N SER A 359 -9.48 -13.37 22.78
CA SER A 359 -10.89 -13.62 23.14
C SER A 359 -11.94 -12.94 22.25
N SER A 360 -11.57 -11.85 21.55
CA SER A 360 -12.47 -11.15 20.60
C SER A 360 -12.39 -11.66 19.17
N LEU A 361 -11.55 -12.67 18.89
CA LEU A 361 -11.30 -13.11 17.52
C LEU A 361 -12.55 -13.74 16.91
N THR A 362 -12.92 -13.24 15.73
CA THR A 362 -14.09 -13.71 14.98
C THR A 362 -13.70 -14.47 13.72
N THR A 363 -12.54 -14.15 13.17
CA THR A 363 -12.04 -14.71 11.91
C THR A 363 -10.59 -15.12 12.08
N LEU A 364 -10.31 -16.40 11.83
CA LEU A 364 -8.96 -16.97 11.85
C LEU A 364 -8.71 -17.70 10.53
N ARG A 365 -7.63 -17.32 9.82
CA ARG A 365 -7.22 -17.98 8.58
C ARG A 365 -5.88 -18.66 8.77
N LEU A 366 -5.85 -19.98 8.63
CA LEU A 366 -4.69 -20.86 8.74
C LEU A 366 -4.47 -21.70 7.47
N SER A 367 -5.18 -21.40 6.38
CA SER A 367 -5.05 -22.11 5.11
C SER A 367 -3.63 -22.04 4.54
N PHE A 368 -3.21 -23.03 3.75
CA PHE A 368 -1.87 -23.05 3.15
C PHE A 368 -0.77 -22.99 4.22
N ASN A 369 -0.84 -23.85 5.23
CA ASN A 369 0.24 -24.08 6.20
C ASN A 369 0.67 -25.55 6.12
N SER A 370 1.45 -26.00 7.09
CA SER A 370 1.98 -27.37 7.19
C SER A 370 1.35 -28.14 8.36
N LEU A 371 0.10 -27.83 8.71
CA LEU A 371 -0.60 -28.49 9.82
C LEU A 371 -0.98 -29.92 9.43
N THR A 372 -0.56 -30.89 10.24
CA THR A 372 -0.90 -32.32 10.04
C THR A 372 -2.04 -32.78 10.94
N TRP A 373 -2.07 -32.31 12.19
CA TRP A 373 -3.16 -32.51 13.13
C TRP A 373 -3.17 -31.34 14.13
N LEU A 374 -4.23 -31.23 14.93
CA LEU A 374 -4.35 -30.23 15.99
C LEU A 374 -4.85 -30.87 17.29
N PRO A 375 -4.53 -30.30 18.46
CA PRO A 375 -5.23 -30.63 19.71
C PRO A 375 -6.71 -30.26 19.64
N GLY A 376 -7.57 -30.98 20.37
CA GLY A 376 -9.01 -30.72 20.40
C GLY A 376 -9.39 -29.41 21.10
N ASP A 377 -8.50 -28.86 21.93
CA ASP A 377 -8.72 -27.68 22.78
C ASP A 377 -8.05 -26.39 22.26
N VAL A 378 -7.37 -26.46 21.10
CA VAL A 378 -6.57 -25.36 20.54
C VAL A 378 -7.34 -24.06 20.28
N PHE A 379 -8.67 -24.15 20.15
CA PHE A 379 -9.55 -23.03 19.87
C PHE A 379 -10.53 -22.71 21.01
N ASP A 380 -10.42 -23.35 22.18
CA ASP A 380 -11.40 -23.21 23.28
C ASP A 380 -11.51 -21.77 23.80
N HIS A 381 -10.41 -21.02 23.76
CA HIS A 381 -10.37 -19.61 24.17
C HIS A 381 -10.98 -18.65 23.14
N LEU A 382 -11.22 -19.10 21.90
CA LEU A 382 -11.77 -18.30 20.81
C LEU A 382 -13.30 -18.30 20.83
N ILE A 383 -13.89 -17.86 21.94
CA ILE A 383 -15.34 -17.92 22.19
C ILE A 383 -16.21 -17.18 21.16
N ASN A 384 -15.64 -16.18 20.48
CA ASN A 384 -16.33 -15.36 19.48
C ASN A 384 -16.06 -15.80 18.03
N LEU A 385 -15.38 -16.93 17.82
CA LEU A 385 -14.97 -17.40 16.50
C LEU A 385 -16.18 -17.75 15.64
N LYS A 386 -16.26 -17.16 14.45
CA LYS A 386 -17.34 -17.35 13.47
C LYS A 386 -16.85 -17.96 12.17
N LEU A 387 -15.59 -17.73 11.83
CA LEU A 387 -15.00 -18.19 10.58
C LEU A 387 -13.59 -18.71 10.85
N LEU A 388 -13.39 -19.99 10.55
CA LEU A 388 -12.10 -20.67 10.59
C LEU A 388 -11.78 -21.26 9.21
N GLN A 389 -10.58 -20.96 8.69
CA GLN A 389 -10.09 -21.54 7.44
C GLN A 389 -8.86 -22.42 7.69
N LEU A 390 -8.96 -23.69 7.31
CA LEU A 390 -7.95 -24.75 7.55
C LEU A 390 -7.61 -25.54 6.28
N ASN A 391 -8.27 -25.23 5.16
CA ASN A 391 -8.06 -25.89 3.87
C ASN A 391 -6.62 -25.73 3.37
N ASN A 392 -6.18 -26.63 2.50
CA ASN A 392 -4.80 -26.66 1.97
C ASN A 392 -3.76 -26.77 3.10
N ASN A 393 -3.96 -27.71 4.01
CA ASN A 393 -2.95 -28.16 4.96
C ASN A 393 -2.81 -29.68 4.79
N PRO A 394 -1.63 -30.25 5.04
CA PRO A 394 -1.36 -31.67 4.87
C PRO A 394 -1.95 -32.49 6.04
N TRP A 395 -3.28 -32.54 6.19
CA TRP A 395 -3.93 -33.23 7.31
C TRP A 395 -3.67 -34.74 7.27
N HIS A 396 -3.17 -35.29 8.37
CA HIS A 396 -3.00 -36.71 8.61
C HIS A 396 -4.23 -37.24 9.33
N CYS A 397 -5.08 -37.96 8.61
CA CYS A 397 -6.33 -38.52 9.09
C CYS A 397 -6.11 -39.90 9.72
N ASP A 398 -5.32 -39.92 10.79
CA ASP A 398 -5.10 -41.07 11.66
C ASP A 398 -5.71 -40.83 13.06
N CYS A 399 -5.42 -41.71 14.01
CA CYS A 399 -5.97 -41.63 15.36
C CYS A 399 -5.56 -40.37 16.13
N ASN A 400 -4.46 -39.70 15.76
CA ASN A 400 -4.03 -38.45 16.42
C ASN A 400 -4.96 -37.29 16.10
N LEU A 401 -5.71 -37.36 15.00
CA LEU A 401 -6.67 -36.35 14.59
C LEU A 401 -7.98 -36.42 15.38
N ILE A 402 -8.28 -37.54 16.07
CA ILE A 402 -9.57 -37.80 16.72
C ILE A 402 -10.03 -36.65 17.63
N PRO A 403 -9.21 -36.10 18.55
CA PRO A 403 -9.65 -35.01 19.42
C PRO A 403 -10.10 -33.77 18.63
N PHE A 404 -9.37 -33.42 17.58
CA PHE A 404 -9.73 -32.28 16.73
C PHE A 404 -10.89 -32.58 15.80
N PHE A 405 -11.02 -33.81 15.33
CA PHE A 405 -12.19 -34.27 14.57
C PHE A 405 -13.48 -34.11 15.37
N HIS A 406 -13.51 -34.47 16.66
CA HIS A 406 -14.67 -34.22 17.54
C HIS A 406 -14.97 -32.73 17.70
N TRP A 407 -13.92 -31.90 17.83
CA TRP A 407 -14.08 -30.46 17.86
C TRP A 407 -14.70 -29.94 16.55
N MET A 408 -14.22 -30.42 15.40
CA MET A 408 -14.74 -30.02 14.09
C MET A 408 -16.21 -30.42 13.91
N GLN A 409 -16.62 -31.62 14.34
CA GLN A 409 -18.02 -32.05 14.32
C GLN A 409 -18.93 -31.10 15.12
N SER A 410 -18.46 -30.66 16.29
CA SER A 410 -19.21 -29.75 17.16
C SER A 410 -19.23 -28.30 16.67
N ASN A 411 -18.30 -27.92 15.80
CA ASN A 411 -18.07 -26.54 15.35
C ASN A 411 -18.09 -26.38 13.83
N GLY A 412 -18.73 -27.31 13.11
CA GLY A 412 -18.68 -27.38 11.66
C GLY A 412 -19.23 -26.13 10.95
N ASP A 413 -20.13 -25.40 11.60
CA ASP A 413 -20.68 -24.14 11.09
C ASP A 413 -19.61 -23.04 10.94
N LYS A 414 -18.53 -23.10 11.71
CA LYS A 414 -17.41 -22.13 11.65
C LYS A 414 -16.47 -22.41 10.47
N ILE A 415 -16.47 -23.63 9.92
CA ILE A 415 -15.58 -24.08 8.86
C ILE A 415 -16.30 -23.98 7.52
N LYS A 416 -16.00 -22.95 6.73
CA LYS A 416 -16.73 -22.67 5.47
C LYS A 416 -16.16 -23.34 4.22
N LEU A 417 -14.90 -23.76 4.27
CA LEU A 417 -14.21 -24.42 3.16
C LEU A 417 -13.90 -25.88 3.53
N PRO A 418 -13.96 -26.81 2.56
CA PRO A 418 -13.70 -28.22 2.84
C PRO A 418 -12.26 -28.42 3.34
N VAL A 419 -12.13 -29.29 4.34
CA VAL A 419 -10.85 -29.69 4.91
C VAL A 419 -10.66 -31.17 4.57
N THR A 420 -9.67 -31.47 3.74
CA THR A 420 -9.45 -32.81 3.20
C THR A 420 -8.19 -33.44 3.78
N CYS A 421 -8.22 -34.76 3.94
CA CYS A 421 -7.04 -35.54 4.28
C CYS A 421 -6.00 -35.48 3.15
N GLN A 422 -4.74 -35.47 3.53
CA GLN A 422 -3.61 -35.70 2.61
C GLN A 422 -2.99 -37.07 2.88
N GLU A 423 -2.91 -37.47 4.14
CA GLU A 423 -2.50 -38.80 4.57
C GLU A 423 -3.59 -39.43 5.45
N PRO A 424 -3.65 -40.77 5.57
CA PRO A 424 -2.95 -41.77 4.76
C PRO A 424 -3.47 -41.82 3.31
N GLU A 425 -2.74 -42.51 2.41
CA GLU A 425 -3.04 -42.57 0.96
C GLU A 425 -4.49 -42.99 0.64
N ASN A 426 -5.04 -43.94 1.40
CA ASN A 426 -6.41 -44.42 1.22
C ASN A 426 -7.50 -43.40 1.59
N LEU A 427 -7.14 -42.34 2.33
CA LEU A 427 -8.04 -41.24 2.68
C LEU A 427 -7.72 -39.94 1.93
N ASN A 428 -6.68 -39.92 1.07
CA ASN A 428 -6.26 -38.71 0.38
C ASN A 428 -7.40 -38.07 -0.42
N GLY A 429 -7.61 -36.76 -0.21
CA GLY A 429 -8.66 -35.96 -0.83
C GLY A 429 -10.05 -36.11 -0.18
N VAL A 430 -10.24 -37.04 0.76
CA VAL A 430 -11.52 -37.22 1.46
C VAL A 430 -11.74 -36.08 2.44
N ASN A 431 -12.95 -35.52 2.47
CA ASN A 431 -13.31 -34.46 3.43
C ASN A 431 -13.39 -35.05 4.85
N ILE A 432 -12.60 -34.50 5.78
CA ILE A 432 -12.53 -34.94 7.18
C ILE A 432 -13.91 -34.98 7.83
N MET A 433 -14.77 -33.98 7.56
CA MET A 433 -16.11 -33.89 8.14
C MET A 433 -17.10 -34.96 7.65
N SER A 434 -16.72 -35.73 6.62
CA SER A 434 -17.51 -36.86 6.11
C SER A 434 -17.06 -38.22 6.65
N LEU A 435 -15.94 -38.27 7.37
CA LEU A 435 -15.39 -39.51 7.92
C LEU A 435 -16.15 -39.97 9.17
N SER A 436 -15.96 -41.24 9.50
CA SER A 436 -16.31 -41.82 10.80
C SER A 436 -15.06 -41.87 11.68
N GLU A 437 -15.24 -41.86 13.00
CA GLU A 437 -14.10 -42.02 13.93
C GLU A 437 -13.34 -43.34 13.69
N SER A 438 -14.05 -44.43 13.34
CA SER A 438 -13.42 -45.71 12.99
C SER A 438 -12.55 -45.69 11.74
N SER A 439 -12.67 -44.65 10.90
CA SER A 439 -11.78 -44.43 9.76
C SER A 439 -10.42 -43.87 10.16
N LEU A 440 -10.31 -43.28 11.37
CA LEU A 440 -9.11 -42.62 11.89
C LEU A 440 -8.27 -43.58 12.72
N THR A 441 -7.57 -44.50 12.05
CA THR A 441 -6.76 -45.55 12.71
C THR A 441 -5.26 -45.26 12.61
N CYS A 442 -4.51 -45.48 13.69
CA CYS A 442 -3.05 -45.48 13.63
C CYS A 442 -2.50 -46.89 13.34
N PRO A 443 -1.38 -47.02 12.61
CA PRO A 443 -0.72 -48.30 12.42
C PRO A 443 -0.28 -48.86 13.78
N THR A 444 -0.62 -50.12 14.05
CA THR A 444 -0.14 -50.83 15.24
C THR A 444 1.38 -50.99 15.13
N GLN A 445 2.12 -50.38 16.05
CA GLN A 445 3.58 -50.51 16.13
C GLN A 445 3.97 -52.01 16.20
N PRO A 446 4.87 -52.53 15.34
CA PRO A 446 5.29 -53.92 15.45
C PRO A 446 5.95 -54.13 16.82
N THR A 447 5.47 -55.13 17.56
CA THR A 447 6.01 -55.54 18.86
C THR A 447 7.51 -55.83 18.71
N PRO A 448 8.39 -55.38 19.62
CA PRO A 448 9.79 -55.76 19.56
C PRO A 448 9.89 -57.28 19.69
N THR A 449 10.36 -57.94 18.64
CA THR A 449 10.68 -59.37 18.68
C THR A 449 11.75 -59.56 19.75
N THR A 450 11.39 -60.22 20.84
CA THR A 450 12.33 -60.62 21.90
C THR A 450 13.39 -61.54 21.29
N LEU A 451 14.56 -60.98 20.99
CA LEU A 451 15.76 -61.77 20.72
C LEU A 451 16.16 -62.48 22.03
N THR A 452 15.89 -63.78 22.09
CA THR A 452 16.46 -64.67 23.11
C THR A 452 17.99 -64.58 23.06
N THR A 453 18.56 -64.06 24.14
CA THR A 453 20.00 -64.04 24.41
C THR A 453 20.53 -65.48 24.50
N ALA A 454 21.36 -65.88 23.54
CA ALA A 454 22.20 -67.07 23.68
C ALA A 454 23.35 -66.75 24.64
N ALA A 455 23.51 -67.56 25.68
CA ALA A 455 24.56 -67.46 26.67
C ALA A 455 25.94 -67.70 26.03
N VAL A 456 26.85 -66.75 26.21
CA VAL A 456 28.28 -66.89 25.86
C VAL A 456 28.98 -67.57 27.03
N THR A 457 29.36 -68.83 26.86
CA THR A 457 30.30 -69.54 27.75
C THR A 457 31.72 -69.03 27.52
N THR A 458 32.30 -68.42 28.56
CA THR A 458 33.70 -68.03 28.63
C THR A 458 34.58 -69.25 28.92
N ALA A 459 35.52 -69.56 28.02
CA ALA A 459 36.59 -70.51 28.26
C ALA A 459 37.81 -69.76 28.82
N VAL A 460 38.23 -70.17 30.01
CA VAL A 460 39.47 -69.77 30.67
C VAL A 460 40.60 -70.62 30.12
N THR A 461 41.67 -70.01 29.62
CA THR A 461 42.93 -70.70 29.30
C THR A 461 44.10 -69.97 29.93
N THR A 462 44.83 -70.69 30.77
CA THR A 462 46.01 -70.32 31.53
C THR A 462 47.30 -70.54 30.73
N MET A 463 48.20 -69.54 30.75
CA MET A 463 49.70 -69.55 30.75
C MET A 463 50.47 -70.41 29.72
N PRO A 464 51.72 -70.06 29.34
CA PRO A 464 52.89 -70.02 30.25
C PRO A 464 53.39 -68.64 30.66
#